data_AF-A0A945SJG5-F1
#
_entry.id   AF-A0A945SJG5-F1
#
_cell.length_a   1.000
_cell.length_b   1.000
_cell.length_c   1.000
_cell.angle_alpha   90.00
_cell.angle_beta   90.00
_cell.angle_gamma   90.00
#
_symmetry.space_group_name_H-M   'P 1'
#
loop_
_entity.id
_entity.type
_entity.pdbx_description
1 polymer ?
#
loop_
_entity_poly.entity_id
_entity_poly.type
_entity_poly.pdbx_seq_one_letter_code
_entity_poly.pdbx_strand_id
1 'polypeptide(L)' 'MNLDQARLNMVEQQIRPWDVMDSRVLDAIESTPRHRFVAESQQTLAYTDVALPIGEGQKMMEPRLEARVLQTLELQK' A
#
# COMPACT_ATOMS: atom_id res chain seq x y z
N MET A 1 -5.18 -15.05 -8.75
CA MET A 1 -4.84 -13.61 -8.86
C MET A 1 -3.33 -13.49 -8.78
N ASN A 2 -2.68 -12.77 -9.69
CA ASN A 2 -1.24 -12.51 -9.58
C ASN A 2 -1.02 -11.33 -8.62
N LEU A 3 -0.52 -11.61 -7.42
CA LEU A 3 -0.30 -10.60 -6.37
C LEU A 3 0.79 -9.59 -6.73
N ASP A 4 1.77 -9.99 -7.54
CA ASP A 4 2.83 -9.10 -8.01
C ASP A 4 2.28 -8.10 -9.03
N GLN A 5 1.45 -8.57 -9.97
CA GLN A 5 0.75 -7.68 -10.89
C GLN A 5 -0.22 -6.75 -10.16
N ALA A 6 -0.94 -7.25 -9.15
CA ALA A 6 -1.86 -6.43 -8.35
C ALA A 6 -1.12 -5.31 -7.59
N ARG A 7 0.06 -5.62 -7.03
CA ARG A 7 0.95 -4.65 -6.38
C ARG A 7 1.45 -3.58 -7.36
N LEU A 8 1.93 -3.98 -8.53
CA LEU A 8 2.34 -3.04 -9.58
C LEU A 8 1.18 -2.13 -10.00
N ASN A 9 0.00 -2.71 -10.24
CA ASN A 9 -1.19 -1.93 -10.59
C ASN A 9 -1.59 -0.93 -9.49
N MET A 10 -1.50 -1.33 -8.21
CA MET A 10 -1.76 -0.42 -7.09
C MET A 10 -0.79 0.77 -7.10
N VAL A 11 0.51 0.53 -7.31
CA VAL A 11 1.50 1.61 -7.37
C VAL A 11 1.22 2.54 -8.56
N GLU A 12 1.08 1.98 -9.75
CA GLU A 12 0.97 2.76 -10.98
C GLU A 12 -0.40 3.45 -11.16
N GLN A 13 -1.49 2.82 -10.70
CA GLN A 13 -2.85 3.28 -10.98
C GLN A 13 -3.54 3.93 -9.78
N GLN A 14 -3.07 3.71 -8.55
CA GLN A 14 -3.71 4.26 -7.34
C GLN A 14 -2.79 5.23 -6.60
N ILE A 15 -1.51 4.87 -6.41
CA ILE A 15 -0.57 5.68 -5.62
C ILE A 15 0.01 6.83 -6.42
N ARG A 16 0.62 6.56 -7.60
CA ARG A 16 1.22 7.61 -8.44
C ARG A 16 0.22 8.69 -8.86
N PRO A 17 -1.02 8.37 -9.28
CA PRO A 17 -2.00 9.40 -9.64
C PRO A 17 -2.42 10.30 -8.48
N TRP A 18 -2.11 9.89 -7.25
CA TRP A 18 -2.39 10.65 -6.02
C TRP A 18 -1.19 11.49 -5.56
N ASP A 19 -0.32 11.88 -6.51
CA ASP A 19 0.79 12.79 -6.30
C ASP A 19 1.84 12.27 -5.29
N VAL A 20 2.01 10.94 -5.22
CA VAL A 20 3.10 10.29 -4.48
C VAL A 20 4.24 9.99 -5.45
N MET A 21 5.24 10.88 -5.46
CA MET A 21 6.32 10.92 -6.45
C MET A 21 7.72 10.64 -5.86
N ASP A 22 7.88 10.64 -4.52
CA ASP A 22 9.16 10.29 -3.90
C ASP A 22 9.51 8.83 -4.22
N SER A 23 10.58 8.63 -4.99
CA SER A 23 11.01 7.30 -5.43
C SER A 23 11.31 6.38 -4.25
N ARG A 24 11.83 6.91 -3.12
CA ARG A 24 12.13 6.10 -1.93
C ARG A 24 10.85 5.54 -1.30
N VAL A 25 9.77 6.32 -1.33
CA VAL A 25 8.45 5.88 -0.84
C VAL A 25 7.87 4.83 -1.78
N LEU A 26 7.95 5.06 -3.09
CA LEU A 26 7.47 4.10 -4.09
C LEU A 26 8.24 2.78 -4.01
N ASP A 27 9.57 2.83 -3.90
CA ASP A 27 10.43 1.65 -3.73
C ASP A 27 10.10 0.89 -2.43
N ALA A 28 9.83 1.61 -1.33
CA ALA A 28 9.44 0.99 -0.07
C ALA A 28 8.09 0.26 -0.18
N ILE A 29 7.11 0.87 -0.83
CA ILE A 29 5.79 0.25 -1.05
C ILE A 29 5.90 -0.94 -2.01
N GLU A 30 6.67 -0.80 -3.08
CA GLU A 30 6.87 -1.88 -4.05
C GLU A 30 7.61 -3.06 -3.42
N SER A 31 8.66 -2.82 -2.63
CA SER A 31 9.42 -3.90 -1.97
C SER A 31 8.71 -4.53 -0.76
N THR A 32 7.69 -3.88 -0.21
CA THR A 32 6.94 -4.35 0.96
C THR A 32 5.66 -5.08 0.55
N PRO A 33 5.61 -6.43 0.64
CA PRO A 33 4.43 -7.21 0.25
C PRO A 33 3.27 -7.04 1.25
N ARG A 34 2.45 -6.02 1.03
CA ARG A 34 1.31 -5.62 1.88
C ARG A 34 0.35 -6.75 2.25
N HIS A 35 0.12 -7.70 1.34
CA HIS A 35 -0.74 -8.87 1.59
C HIS A 35 -0.26 -9.78 2.74
N ARG A 36 1.01 -9.69 3.17
CA ARG A 36 1.54 -10.46 4.31
C ARG A 36 1.08 -9.94 5.67
N PHE A 37 0.45 -8.77 5.70
CA PHE A 37 0.05 -8.07 6.92
C PHE A 37 -1.48 -8.08 7.13
N VAL A 38 -2.22 -8.89 6.36
CA VAL A 38 -3.66 -9.08 6.48
C VAL A 38 -4.00 -10.56 6.59
N ALA A 39 -5.24 -10.88 7.00
CA ALA A 39 -5.71 -12.25 7.04
C ALA A 39 -5.68 -12.89 5.63
N GLU A 40 -5.50 -14.23 5.57
CA GLU A 40 -5.42 -14.97 4.31
C GLU A 40 -6.63 -14.73 3.40
N SER A 41 -7.83 -14.67 3.98
CA SER A 41 -9.09 -14.38 3.28
C SER A 41 -9.16 -12.99 2.64
N GLN A 42 -8.25 -12.08 3.01
CA GLN A 42 -8.22 -10.69 2.57
C GLN A 42 -7.03 -10.36 1.68
N GLN A 43 -6.13 -11.32 1.41
CA GLN A 43 -4.95 -11.08 0.57
C GLN A 43 -5.30 -10.60 -0.84
N THR A 44 -6.46 -11.04 -1.37
CA THR A 44 -6.94 -10.59 -2.68
C THR A 44 -7.34 -9.12 -2.71
N LEU A 45 -7.68 -8.55 -1.54
CA LEU A 45 -8.07 -7.14 -1.37
C LEU A 45 -6.91 -6.25 -0.93
N ALA A 46 -5.76 -6.83 -0.58
CA ALA A 46 -4.62 -6.11 0.00
C ALA A 46 -4.10 -4.94 -0.86
N TYR A 47 -4.33 -5.00 -2.17
CA TYR A 47 -3.88 -4.02 -3.17
C TYR A 47 -5.03 -3.21 -3.79
N THR A 48 -6.24 -3.33 -3.21
CA THR A 48 -7.36 -2.44 -3.53
C THR A 48 -7.34 -1.21 -2.64
N ASP A 49 -7.90 -0.10 -3.11
CA ASP A 49 -7.97 1.17 -2.38
C ASP A 49 -9.01 1.13 -1.24
N VAL A 50 -8.83 0.22 -0.29
CA VAL A 50 -9.73 0.01 0.85
C VAL A 50 -8.93 -0.21 2.14
N ALA A 51 -9.48 0.26 3.25
CA ALA A 51 -8.98 -0.10 4.57
C ALA A 51 -9.36 -1.55 4.92
N LEU A 52 -8.43 -2.31 5.48
CA LEU A 52 -8.62 -3.73 5.83
C LEU A 52 -8.47 -3.95 7.33
N PRO A 53 -9.39 -4.69 7.99
CA PRO A 53 -9.24 -5.03 9.40
C PRO A 53 -8.00 -5.90 9.64
N ILE A 54 -7.26 -5.61 10.70
CA ILE A 54 -6.03 -6.36 11.07
C ILE A 54 -6.10 -6.95 12.50
N GLY A 55 -7.29 -6.95 13.10
CA GLY A 55 -7.52 -7.41 14.48
C GLY A 55 -7.68 -6.25 15.46
N GLU A 56 -8.15 -6.55 16.68
CA GLU A 56 -8.27 -5.59 17.79
C GLU A 56 -9.02 -4.29 17.45
N GLY A 57 -10.03 -4.38 16.57
CA GLY A 57 -10.78 -3.22 16.07
C GLY A 57 -9.97 -2.27 15.17
N GLN A 58 -8.72 -2.60 14.86
CA GLN A 58 -7.83 -1.79 14.03
C GLN A 58 -7.96 -2.14 12.55
N LYS A 59 -7.58 -1.16 11.71
CA LYS A 59 -7.55 -1.31 10.26
C LYS A 59 -6.22 -0.82 9.71
N MET A 60 -5.69 -1.56 8.75
CA MET A 60 -4.68 -1.09 7.83
C MET A 60 -5.28 0.00 6.94
N MET A 61 -4.59 1.14 6.81
CA MET A 61 -5.01 2.28 5.97
C MET A 61 -5.07 1.89 4.50
N GLU A 62 -5.87 2.59 3.70
CA GLU A 62 -5.84 2.48 2.24
C GLU A 62 -4.41 2.67 1.70
N PRO A 63 -3.98 1.94 0.66
CA PRO A 63 -2.62 2.05 0.12
C PRO A 63 -2.22 3.47 -0.27
N ARG A 64 -3.10 4.24 -0.91
CA ARG A 64 -2.80 5.63 -1.31
C ARG A 64 -2.62 6.55 -0.11
N LEU A 65 -3.38 6.33 0.96
CA LEU A 65 -3.30 7.14 2.17
C LEU A 65 -1.99 6.87 2.90
N GLU A 66 -1.64 5.60 3.07
CA GLU A 66 -0.36 5.18 3.65
C GLU A 66 0.83 5.75 2.87
N ALA A 67 0.77 5.69 1.54
CA ALA A 67 1.79 6.26 0.66
C ALA A 67 1.95 7.77 0.81
N ARG A 68 0.83 8.51 0.90
CA ARG A 68 0.86 9.97 1.09
C ARG A 68 1.39 10.36 2.46
N VAL A 69 1.03 9.61 3.51
CA VAL A 69 1.58 9.82 4.86
C VAL A 69 3.10 9.65 4.81
N LEU A 70 3.60 8.55 4.25
CA LEU A 70 5.05 8.32 4.13
C LEU A 70 5.77 9.43 3.37
N GLN A 71 5.21 9.91 2.25
CA GLN A 71 5.78 11.04 1.52
C GLN A 71 5.79 12.33 2.34
N THR A 72 4.72 12.61 3.07
CA THR A 72 4.57 13.84 3.86
C THR A 72 5.56 13.93 5.02
N LEU A 73 6.07 12.78 5.50
CA LEU A 73 7.07 12.76 6.57
C LEU A 73 8.46 13.25 6.13
N GLU A 74 8.72 13.34 4.82
CA GLU A 74 9.99 13.83 4.25
C GLU A 74 11.23 13.16 4.88
N LEU A 75 11.13 11.86 5.19
CA LEU A 75 12.14 11.13 5.95
C LEU A 75 13.51 11.19 5.24
N GLN A 76 14.55 11.44 6.02
CA GLN A 76 15.95 11.43 5.59
C GLN A 76 16.64 10.18 6.14
N LYS A 77 17.65 9.69 5.40
CA LYS A 77 18.50 8.58 5.86
C LYS A 77 19.53 9.06 6.87
#